data_AF-A0A7R9HIY3-F1
#
_entry.id   AF-A0A7R9HIY3-F1
#
_cell.length_a   1.000
_cell.length_b   1.000
_cell.length_c   1.000
_cell.angle_alpha   90.00
_cell.angle_beta   90.00
_cell.angle_gamma   90.00
#
_symmetry.space_group_name_H-M   'P 1'
#
loop_
_entity.id
_entity.type
_entity.pdbx_description
1 polymer ?
#
loop_
_entity_poly.entity_id
_entity_poly.type
_entity_poly.pdbx_seq_one_letter_code
_entity_poly.pdbx_strand_id
1 'polypeptide(L)'
;MKRKRGGRRKRQKSQGQQRSKLETFIPSRSCPFQLLDDTVRMLINFTNHTKVILCPLMMAVTYIDAEKNFRTFRYSTITEQGCCMQLGTNLKYALDKIQLTLSKREKQ
;
A
#
# COMPACT_ATOMS: atom_id res chain seq x y z
N MET A 1 -7.27 -48.29 -26.27
CA MET A 1 -8.11 -47.23 -25.66
C MET A 1 -7.22 -46.37 -24.73
N LYS A 2 -6.67 -45.25 -25.21
CA LYS A 2 -5.69 -44.42 -24.46
C LYS A 2 -6.41 -43.33 -23.66
N ARG A 3 -6.36 -43.41 -22.32
CA ARG A 3 -6.92 -42.39 -21.40
C ARG A 3 -6.04 -41.13 -21.42
N LYS A 4 -6.54 -40.03 -21.98
CA LYS A 4 -5.90 -38.70 -21.92
C LYS A 4 -5.88 -38.21 -20.47
N ARG A 5 -4.69 -38.12 -19.86
CA ARG A 5 -4.49 -37.47 -18.55
C ARG A 5 -4.58 -35.95 -18.75
N GLY A 6 -5.51 -35.32 -18.03
CA GLY A 6 -5.73 -33.87 -18.06
C GLY A 6 -4.47 -33.11 -17.70
N GLY A 7 -4.06 -32.20 -18.60
CA GLY A 7 -2.90 -31.34 -18.43
C GLY A 7 -3.14 -30.34 -17.31
N ARG A 8 -2.31 -30.42 -16.26
CA ARG A 8 -2.22 -29.42 -15.20
C ARG A 8 -1.69 -28.13 -15.83
N ARG A 9 -2.56 -27.13 -16.06
CA ARG A 9 -2.17 -25.78 -16.49
C ARG A 9 -1.13 -25.24 -15.52
N LYS A 10 0.15 -25.27 -15.91
CA LYS A 10 1.23 -24.63 -15.17
C LYS A 10 1.00 -23.13 -15.25
N ARG A 11 0.64 -22.52 -14.11
CA ARG A 11 0.60 -21.08 -13.91
C ARG A 11 2.01 -20.56 -14.20
N GLN A 12 2.20 -19.87 -15.32
CA GLN A 12 3.48 -19.21 -15.63
C GLN A 12 3.77 -18.23 -14.50
N LYS A 13 4.81 -18.51 -13.71
CA LYS A 13 5.41 -17.51 -12.84
C LYS A 13 6.18 -16.56 -13.76
N SER A 14 5.66 -15.36 -13.96
CA SER A 14 6.45 -14.26 -14.50
C SER A 14 7.68 -14.10 -13.61
N GLN A 15 8.85 -14.18 -14.24
CA GLN A 15 10.13 -13.91 -13.60
C GLN A 15 10.12 -12.45 -13.11
N GLY A 16 10.56 -12.23 -11.87
CA GLY A 16 10.97 -10.90 -11.42
C GLY A 16 10.02 -10.09 -10.53
N GLN A 17 9.07 -10.70 -9.82
CA GLN A 17 8.44 -10.00 -8.68
C GLN A 17 8.92 -10.60 -7.38
N GLN A 18 10.01 -10.03 -6.83
CA GLN A 18 10.36 -10.26 -5.43
C GLN A 18 9.11 -9.94 -4.61
N ARG A 19 8.55 -10.97 -3.95
CA ARG A 19 7.48 -10.76 -2.98
C ARG A 19 8.11 -10.03 -1.83
N SER A 20 7.75 -8.76 -1.68
CA SER A 20 7.95 -8.01 -0.46
C SER A 20 7.47 -8.85 0.71
N LYS A 21 8.39 -9.26 1.58
CA LYS A 21 8.01 -9.97 2.82
C LYS A 21 7.10 -8.99 3.58
N LEU A 22 5.91 -9.43 3.98
CA LEU A 22 5.07 -8.64 4.88
C LEU A 22 5.79 -8.62 6.23
N GLU A 23 6.62 -7.62 6.47
CA GLU A 23 7.55 -7.66 7.60
C GLU A 23 6.97 -7.12 8.89
N THR A 24 6.07 -6.12 8.85
CA THR A 24 5.56 -5.56 10.12
C THR A 24 4.14 -5.04 9.98
N PHE A 25 3.21 -5.72 10.66
CA PHE A 25 1.88 -5.21 10.94
C PHE A 25 1.94 -4.38 12.23
N ILE A 26 1.57 -3.10 12.15
CA ILE A 26 1.54 -2.22 13.32
C ILE A 26 0.06 -2.00 13.70
N PRO A 27 -0.41 -2.67 14.77
CA PRO A 27 -1.77 -2.48 15.25
C PRO A 27 -1.94 -1.06 15.78
N SER A 28 -3.01 -0.41 15.36
CA SER A 28 -3.43 0.91 15.82
C SER A 28 -4.92 0.85 16.16
N ARG A 29 -5.34 1.55 17.21
CA ARG A 29 -6.76 1.57 17.67
C ARG A 29 -7.72 2.12 16.62
N SER A 30 -7.26 3.02 15.74
CA SER A 30 -8.08 3.66 14.73
C SER A 30 -8.00 2.93 13.39
N CYS A 31 -6.80 2.81 12.82
CA CYS A 31 -6.60 2.18 11.52
C CYS A 31 -5.26 1.44 11.50
N PRO A 32 -5.24 0.11 11.36
CA PRO A 32 -4.00 -0.65 11.28
C PRO A 32 -3.22 -0.29 10.02
N PHE A 33 -1.90 -0.29 10.14
CA PHE A 33 -1.00 -0.06 9.01
C PHE A 33 0.08 -1.14 8.90
N GLN A 34 0.55 -1.34 7.69
CA GLN A 34 1.49 -2.38 7.31
C GLN A 34 2.67 -1.75 6.58
N LEU A 35 3.88 -2.13 6.97
CA LEU A 35 5.09 -1.83 6.23
C LEU A 35 5.34 -2.98 5.24
N LEU A 36 5.48 -2.64 3.96
CA LEU A 36 5.86 -3.57 2.90
C LEU A 36 7.26 -3.17 2.42
N ASP A 37 8.23 -4.08 2.55
CA ASP A 37 9.66 -3.89 2.30
C ASP A 37 10.30 -2.85 3.23
N ASP A 38 11.18 -3.22 4.19
CA ASP A 38 12.18 -2.36 4.85
C ASP A 38 11.87 -0.83 4.90
N THR A 39 10.66 -0.44 5.30
CA THR A 39 10.09 0.93 5.27
C THR A 39 9.79 1.63 3.94
N VAL A 40 10.06 1.01 2.80
CA VAL A 40 9.87 1.62 1.48
C VAL A 40 8.39 1.77 1.13
N ARG A 41 7.47 0.92 1.59
CA ARG A 41 6.04 1.12 1.29
C ARG A 41 5.20 1.00 2.53
N MET A 42 4.23 1.91 2.69
CA MET A 42 3.26 1.86 3.78
C MET A 42 1.86 1.67 3.23
N LEU A 43 1.15 0.66 3.73
CA LEU A 43 -0.26 0.44 3.48
C LEU A 43 -1.06 0.78 4.74
N ILE A 44 -2.07 1.62 4.59
CA ILE A 44 -3.02 1.95 5.66
C ILE A 44 -4.39 1.44 5.27
N ASN A 45 -5.01 0.67 6.16
CA ASN A 45 -6.36 0.16 5.97
C ASN A 45 -7.33 0.95 6.83
N PHE A 46 -8.21 1.71 6.19
CA PHE A 46 -9.23 2.49 6.88
C PHE A 46 -10.48 1.65 7.10
N THR A 47 -11.31 2.07 8.06
CA THR A 47 -12.59 1.44 8.40
C THR A 47 -13.60 1.54 7.26
N ASN A 48 -13.48 2.53 6.40
CA ASN A 48 -14.41 2.80 5.30
C ASN A 48 -14.12 1.93 4.05
N HIS A 49 -13.47 0.78 4.24
CA HIS A 49 -12.95 -0.11 3.20
C HIS A 49 -11.92 0.50 2.23
N THR A 50 -11.61 1.78 2.38
CA THR A 50 -10.58 2.48 1.62
C THR A 50 -9.18 2.09 2.10
N LYS A 51 -8.21 2.11 1.19
CA LYS A 51 -6.81 1.83 1.51
C LYS A 51 -5.90 2.83 0.83
N VAL A 52 -4.83 3.18 1.51
CA VAL A 52 -3.81 4.07 0.99
C VAL A 52 -2.47 3.36 1.01
N ILE A 53 -1.80 3.29 -0.12
CA ILE A 53 -0.44 2.76 -0.25
C ILE A 53 0.48 3.92 -0.61
N LEU A 54 1.40 4.26 0.28
CA LEU A 54 2.45 5.25 0.06
C LEU A 54 3.72 4.58 -0.42
N CYS A 55 4.36 5.15 -1.43
CA CYS A 55 5.63 4.71 -1.95
C CYS A 55 6.54 5.93 -2.23
N PRO A 56 7.57 6.19 -1.40
CA PRO A 56 8.55 7.25 -1.62
C PRO A 56 9.45 6.97 -2.82
N LEU A 57 9.75 5.69 -3.13
CA LEU A 57 10.56 5.33 -4.31
C LEU A 57 9.94 5.84 -5.62
N MET A 58 8.62 5.76 -5.73
CA MET A 58 7.84 6.22 -6.89
C MET A 58 7.38 7.67 -6.75
N MET A 59 7.58 8.29 -5.57
CA MET A 59 6.95 9.55 -5.16
C MET A 59 5.45 9.58 -5.51
N ALA A 60 4.76 8.51 -5.13
CA ALA A 60 3.35 8.32 -5.48
C ALA A 60 2.55 7.69 -4.35
N VAL A 61 1.25 7.94 -4.38
CA VAL A 61 0.24 7.34 -3.52
C VAL A 61 -0.75 6.55 -4.36
N THR A 62 -1.03 5.30 -3.96
CA THR A 62 -2.13 4.52 -4.51
C THR A 62 -3.31 4.59 -3.55
N TYR A 63 -4.42 5.18 -4.01
CA TYR A 63 -5.69 5.19 -3.32
C TYR A 63 -6.56 4.05 -3.85
N ILE A 64 -7.05 3.22 -2.94
CA ILE A 64 -7.99 2.15 -3.22
C ILE A 64 -9.31 2.55 -2.57
N ASP A 65 -10.31 2.78 -3.40
CA ASP A 65 -11.63 3.19 -2.92
C ASP A 65 -12.44 2.02 -2.37
N ALA A 66 -13.59 2.28 -1.75
CA ALA A 66 -14.53 1.27 -1.28
C ALA A 66 -15.05 0.37 -2.43
N GLU A 67 -15.18 0.92 -3.62
CA GLU A 67 -15.52 0.20 -4.86
C GLU A 67 -14.35 -0.64 -5.41
N LYS A 68 -13.21 -0.68 -4.71
CA LYS A 68 -11.97 -1.38 -5.10
C LYS A 68 -11.34 -0.82 -6.38
N ASN A 69 -11.61 0.46 -6.67
CA ASN A 69 -10.95 1.20 -7.73
C ASN A 69 -9.53 1.58 -7.29
N PHE A 70 -8.52 1.13 -8.04
CA PHE A 70 -7.11 1.43 -7.79
C PHE A 70 -6.70 2.67 -8.59
N ARG A 71 -6.36 3.76 -7.90
CA ARG A 71 -5.90 5.00 -8.52
C ARG A 71 -4.53 5.36 -7.96
N THR A 72 -3.55 5.55 -8.82
CA THR A 72 -2.21 5.96 -8.42
C THR A 72 -1.99 7.41 -8.82
N PHE A 73 -1.69 8.24 -7.83
CA PHE A 73 -1.43 9.65 -8.00
C PHE A 73 0.02 9.95 -7.63
N ARG A 74 0.69 10.73 -8.47
CA ARG A 74 2.03 11.23 -8.17
C ARG A 74 1.92 12.44 -7.24
N TYR A 75 2.87 12.61 -6.33
CA TYR A 75 2.83 13.77 -5.42
C TYR A 75 2.89 15.09 -6.17
N SER A 76 3.69 15.17 -7.24
CA SER A 76 3.78 16.36 -8.09
C SER A 76 2.40 16.78 -8.63
N THR A 77 1.64 15.82 -9.16
CA THR A 77 0.29 16.06 -9.71
C THR A 77 -0.69 16.48 -8.62
N ILE A 78 -0.61 15.89 -7.43
CA ILE A 78 -1.46 16.29 -6.29
C ILE A 78 -1.15 17.72 -5.85
N THR A 79 0.11 18.13 -5.86
CA THR A 79 0.51 19.51 -5.50
C THR A 79 0.02 20.52 -6.54
N GLU A 80 0.06 20.19 -7.83
CA GLU A 80 -0.35 21.09 -8.92
C GLU A 80 -1.87 21.16 -9.11
N GLN A 81 -2.57 20.04 -9.05
CA GLN A 81 -4.01 19.94 -9.35
C GLN A 81 -4.90 19.83 -8.11
N GLY A 82 -4.30 19.68 -6.93
CA GLY A 82 -5.01 19.41 -5.69
C GLY A 82 -5.48 17.95 -5.57
N CYS A 83 -6.21 17.67 -4.50
CA CYS A 83 -6.81 16.36 -4.25
C CYS A 83 -8.18 16.50 -3.61
N CYS A 84 -8.97 15.41 -3.62
CA CYS A 84 -10.24 15.40 -2.92
C CYS A 84 -10.03 15.47 -1.41
N MET A 85 -11.01 16.06 -0.70
CA MET A 85 -10.94 16.26 0.75
C MET A 85 -10.69 14.95 1.52
N GLN A 86 -11.30 13.84 1.06
CA GLN A 86 -11.10 12.53 1.67
C GLN A 86 -9.66 12.03 1.51
N LEU A 87 -9.08 12.15 0.31
CA LEU A 87 -7.68 11.77 0.07
C LEU A 87 -6.73 12.64 0.90
N GLY A 88 -6.99 13.95 1.00
CA GLY A 88 -6.22 14.87 1.83
C GLY A 88 -6.23 14.47 3.31
N THR A 89 -7.40 14.15 3.88
CA THR A 89 -7.51 13.68 5.28
C THR A 89 -6.76 12.37 5.49
N ASN A 90 -6.87 11.42 4.55
CA ASN A 90 -6.17 10.14 4.64
C ASN A 90 -4.64 10.31 4.54
N LEU A 91 -4.17 11.20 3.65
CA LEU A 91 -2.76 11.55 3.52
C LEU A 91 -2.22 12.22 4.78
N LYS A 92 -2.98 13.15 5.37
CA LYS A 92 -2.61 13.80 6.63
C LYS A 92 -2.49 12.78 7.77
N TYR A 93 -3.45 11.86 7.89
CA TYR A 93 -3.38 10.77 8.86
C TYR A 93 -2.15 9.88 8.63
N ALA A 94 -1.86 9.55 7.37
CA ALA A 94 -0.70 8.75 7.02
C ALA A 94 0.62 9.43 7.42
N LEU A 95 0.74 10.73 7.19
CA LEU A 95 1.91 11.53 7.55
C LEU A 95 2.13 11.56 9.07
N ASP A 96 1.08 11.76 9.87
CA ASP A 96 1.15 11.68 11.33
C ASP A 96 1.65 10.30 11.80
N LYS A 97 1.18 9.21 11.19
CA LYS A 97 1.67 7.86 11.52
C LYS A 97 3.13 7.63 11.14
N ILE A 98 3.57 8.18 10.01
CA ILE A 98 4.97 8.12 9.61
C ILE A 98 5.83 8.87 10.63
N GLN A 99 5.46 10.11 10.99
CA GLN A 99 6.18 10.90 11.98
C GLN A 99 6.29 10.18 13.32
N LEU A 100 5.18 9.64 13.83
CA LEU A 100 5.17 8.85 15.07
C LEU A 100 6.06 7.60 14.99
N THR A 101 6.18 6.99 13.80
CA THR A 101 7.02 5.81 13.59
C THR A 101 8.49 6.18 13.50
N LEU A 102 8.83 7.28 12.84
CA LEU A 102 10.19 7.81 12.75
C LEU A 102 10.70 8.25 14.12
N SER A 103 9.92 9.01 14.89
CA SER A 103 10.31 9.47 16.23
C SER A 103 10.52 8.33 17.24
N LYS A 104 9.92 7.16 17.01
CA LYS A 104 10.18 5.95 17.81
C LYS A 104 11.54 5.31 17.50
N ARG A 105 12.01 5.44 16.27
CA ARG A 105 13.29 4.89 15.82
C ARG A 105 14.48 5.77 16.19
N GLU A 106 14.30 7.09 16.24
CA GLU A 106 15.36 8.04 16.66
C GLU A 106 15.74 7.95 18.14
N LYS A 107 14.94 7.23 18.96
CA LYS A 107 15.18 7.04 20.40
C LYS A 107 15.77 5.68 20.76
N GLN A 108 16.23 4.90 19.77
CA GLN A 108 16.97 3.64 19.95
C GLN A 108 18.41 3.82 19.53
#